data_AF-A0A4Z2GEV9-F1
#
_entry.id   AF-A0A4Z2GEV9-F1
#
_cell.length_a   1.000
_cell.length_b   1.000
_cell.length_c   1.000
_cell.angle_alpha   90.00
_cell.angle_beta   90.00
_cell.angle_gamma   90.00
#
_symmetry.space_group_name_H-M   'P 1'
#
loop_
_entity.id
_entity.type
_entity.pdbx_description
1 polymer ?
#
loop_
_entity_poly.entity_id
_entity_poly.type
_entity_poly.pdbx_seq_one_letter_code
_entity_poly.pdbx_strand_id
1 'polypeptide(L)'
;MRFPSGLKLYGELTNCTALVAHKMDCFWPNRLVDEFFIRVHKHYFHNCSLTGRQLKDPPNRILGPFIAVPILVTLLMTALVVWRSKRSEGMV
;
A
#
# COMPACT_ATOMS: atom_id res chain seq x y z
N MET A 1 5.50 16.56 4.21
CA MET A 1 6.35 15.54 3.58
C MET A 1 7.43 16.23 2.77
N ARG A 2 8.72 16.09 3.14
CA ARG A 2 9.83 16.68 2.40
C ARG A 2 10.72 15.55 1.89
N PHE A 3 10.47 15.11 0.66
CA PHE A 3 11.31 14.14 -0.06
C PHE A 3 11.60 14.70 -1.45
N PRO A 4 12.83 15.20 -1.64
CA PRO A 4 13.74 14.54 -2.58
C PRO A 4 15.13 14.22 -1.99
N SER A 5 15.53 14.87 -0.89
CA SER A 5 16.90 14.79 -0.34
C SER A 5 17.16 13.61 0.60
N GLY A 6 16.14 13.10 1.30
CA GLY A 6 16.30 12.02 2.28
C GLY A 6 16.63 10.66 1.65
N LEU A 7 16.12 10.36 0.45
CA LEU A 7 16.35 9.06 -0.20
C LEU A 7 17.80 8.89 -0.67
N LYS A 8 18.41 9.97 -1.20
CA LYS A 8 19.82 9.97 -1.62
C LYS A 8 20.73 9.76 -0.41
N LEU A 9 20.54 10.53 0.66
CA LEU A 9 21.33 10.38 1.89
C LEU A 9 21.18 8.99 2.53
N TYR A 10 19.97 8.44 2.55
CA TYR A 10 19.72 7.10 3.08
C TYR A 10 20.36 6.01 2.21
N GLY A 11 20.38 6.20 0.89
CA GLY A 11 21.12 5.34 -0.04
C GLY A 11 22.64 5.38 0.19
N GLU A 12 23.21 6.57 0.37
CA GLU A 12 24.63 6.75 0.73
C GLU A 12 24.95 6.07 2.08
N LEU A 13 24.08 6.23 3.08
CA LEU A 13 24.23 5.56 4.38
C LEU A 13 24.22 4.03 4.23
N THR A 14 23.31 3.51 3.42
CA THR A 14 23.20 2.07 3.14
C THR A 14 24.47 1.55 2.46
N ASN A 15 24.96 2.25 1.43
CA ASN A 15 26.20 1.91 0.73
C ASN A 15 27.41 1.95 1.68
N CYS A 16 27.51 2.98 2.53
CA CYS A 16 28.55 3.09 3.55
C CYS A 16 28.53 1.88 4.50
N THR A 17 27.37 1.47 5.01
CA THR A 17 27.28 0.28 5.89
C THR A 17 27.64 -1.02 5.17
N ALA A 18 27.33 -1.13 3.88
CA ALA A 18 27.72 -2.28 3.06
C ALA A 18 29.24 -2.33 2.82
N LEU A 19 29.86 -1.19 2.53
CA LEU A 19 31.31 -1.07 2.38
C LEU A 19 32.03 -1.40 3.69
N VAL A 20 31.53 -0.92 4.83
CA VAL A 20 32.09 -1.25 6.15
C VAL A 20 31.98 -2.74 6.43
N ALA A 21 30.82 -3.36 6.17
CA ALA A 21 30.66 -4.80 6.33
C ALA A 21 31.66 -5.58 5.48
N HIS A 22 31.83 -5.22 4.20
CA HIS A 22 32.82 -5.83 3.32
C HIS A 22 34.26 -5.60 3.81
N LYS A 23 34.59 -4.42 4.33
CA LYS A 23 35.93 -4.11 4.89
C LYS A 23 36.26 -4.90 6.14
N MET A 24 35.24 -5.33 6.87
CA MET A 24 35.36 -6.12 8.10
C MET A 24 35.16 -7.62 7.83
N ASP A 25 35.14 -8.05 6.56
CA ASP A 25 34.84 -9.42 6.12
C ASP A 25 33.54 -9.99 6.74
N CYS A 26 32.54 -9.12 6.91
CA CYS A 26 31.24 -9.43 7.46
C CYS A 26 30.17 -9.45 6.35
N PHE A 27 29.21 -10.37 6.47
CA PHE A 27 28.06 -10.39 5.57
C PHE A 27 27.16 -9.16 5.78
N TRP A 28 26.60 -8.63 4.69
CA TRP A 28 25.61 -7.56 4.70
C TRP A 28 24.32 -8.05 4.04
N PRO A 29 23.14 -7.85 4.65
CA PRO A 29 22.90 -7.26 5.97
C PRO A 29 23.20 -8.25 7.12
N ASN A 30 23.39 -7.72 8.33
CA ASN A 30 23.58 -8.50 9.56
C ASN A 30 22.88 -7.82 10.75
N ARG A 31 22.82 -8.52 11.90
CA ARG A 31 22.11 -8.03 13.10
C ARG A 31 22.61 -6.66 13.60
N LEU A 32 23.89 -6.34 13.43
CA LEU A 32 24.44 -5.04 13.83
C LEU A 32 23.91 -3.92 12.94
N VAL A 33 23.83 -4.16 11.63
CA VAL A 33 23.26 -3.23 10.65
C VAL A 33 21.77 -3.02 10.91
N ASP A 34 21.02 -4.08 11.25
CA ASP A 34 19.60 -3.97 11.58
C ASP A 34 19.36 -3.11 12.84
N GLU A 35 20.08 -3.39 13.93
CA GLU A 35 19.98 -2.61 15.17
C GLU A 35 20.41 -1.14 14.97
N PHE A 36 21.39 -0.90 14.11
CA PHE A 36 21.79 0.43 13.68
C PHE A 36 20.65 1.15 12.96
N PHE A 37 20.07 0.55 11.91
CA PHE A 37 18.99 1.17 11.15
C PHE A 37 17.71 1.36 11.97
N ILE A 38 17.38 0.45 12.89
CA ILE A 38 16.26 0.62 13.83
C ILE A 38 16.46 1.87 14.70
N ARG A 39 17.67 2.11 15.22
CA ARG A 39 17.98 3.33 15.99
C ARG A 39 17.90 4.58 15.14
N VAL A 40 18.42 4.55 13.91
CA VAL A 40 18.32 5.67 12.96
C VAL A 40 16.85 6.01 12.68
N HIS A 41 16.02 4.99 12.41
CA HIS A 41 14.57 5.16 12.21
C HIS A 41 13.86 5.72 13.44
N LYS A 42 14.15 5.18 14.63
CA LYS A 42 13.60 5.69 15.89
C LYS A 42 14.05 7.11 16.23
N HIS A 43 15.24 7.53 15.82
CA HIS A 43 15.73 8.86 16.15
C HIS A 43 15.24 9.90 15.14
N TYR A 44 15.50 9.68 13.84
CA TYR A 44 15.25 10.67 12.79
C TYR A 44 13.86 10.58 12.17
N PHE A 45 13.21 9.41 12.23
CA PHE A 45 11.94 9.15 11.54
C PHE A 45 10.78 8.82 12.49
N HIS A 46 10.90 9.09 13.80
CA HIS A 46 9.84 8.78 14.79
C HIS A 46 8.49 9.44 14.51
N ASN A 47 8.50 10.64 13.92
CA ASN A 47 7.28 11.37 13.55
C ASN A 47 6.85 11.14 12.11
N CYS A 48 7.52 10.23 11.38
CA CYS A 48 7.12 9.90 10.02
C CYS A 48 5.98 8.88 10.05
N SER A 49 4.80 9.29 9.60
CA SER A 49 3.69 8.37 9.41
C SER A 49 3.96 7.45 8.22
N LEU A 50 3.79 6.13 8.39
CA LEU A 50 3.92 5.11 7.34
C LEU A 50 2.87 5.25 6.21
N THR A 51 1.92 6.17 6.36
CA THR A 51 0.74 6.38 5.50
C THR A 51 1.06 6.56 4.01
N GLY A 52 2.27 7.00 3.66
CA GLY A 52 2.66 7.20 2.25
C GLY A 52 3.24 5.98 1.54
N ARG A 53 3.67 4.93 2.27
CA ARG A 53 4.39 3.77 1.70
C ARG A 53 3.70 2.43 1.92
N GLN A 54 2.68 2.38 2.77
CA GLN A 54 1.93 1.16 2.98
C GLN A 54 0.79 1.11 1.97
N LEU A 55 0.89 0.21 0.98
CA LEU A 55 -0.23 -0.19 0.14
C LEU A 55 -1.26 -0.83 1.09
N LYS A 56 -2.15 -0.01 1.63
CA LYS A 56 -3.15 -0.41 2.60
C LYS A 56 -4.50 -0.28 1.93
N ASP A 57 -5.32 -1.32 2.05
CA ASP A 57 -6.69 -1.24 1.57
C ASP A 57 -7.41 -0.04 2.19
N PRO A 58 -8.22 0.68 1.40
CA PRO A 58 -8.99 1.80 1.92
C PRO A 58 -9.88 1.30 3.07
N PRO A 59 -10.14 2.13 4.10
CA PRO A 59 -10.97 1.74 5.24
C PRO A 59 -12.31 1.15 4.77
N ASN A 60 -12.83 0.13 5.46
CA ASN A 60 -14.05 -0.62 5.09
C ASN A 60 -15.26 0.28 4.80
N ARG A 61 -15.31 1.47 5.40
CA ARG A 61 -16.34 2.49 5.15
C ARG A 61 -16.38 2.98 3.70
N ILE A 62 -15.25 2.97 3.00
CA ILE A 62 -15.12 3.34 1.59
C ILE A 62 -15.24 2.10 0.72
N LEU A 63 -14.56 1.01 1.10
CA LEU A 63 -14.54 -0.23 0.32
C LEU A 63 -15.93 -0.89 0.23
N GLY A 64 -16.70 -0.89 1.33
CA GLY A 64 -18.02 -1.51 1.40
C GLY A 64 -19.02 -0.95 0.38
N PRO A 65 -19.24 0.38 0.33
CA PRO A 65 -20.08 0.99 -0.70
C PRO A 65 -19.62 0.70 -2.13
N PHE A 66 -18.30 0.73 -2.38
CA PHE A 66 -17.74 0.44 -3.70
C PHE A 66 -18.02 -0.99 -4.19
N ILE A 67 -18.16 -1.95 -3.27
CA ILE A 67 -18.55 -3.33 -3.59
C ILE A 67 -20.07 -3.45 -3.70
N ALA A 68 -20.82 -2.84 -2.79
CA ALA A 68 -22.28 -2.96 -2.73
C ALA A 68 -22.98 -2.30 -3.94
N VAL A 69 -22.53 -1.12 -4.36
CA VAL A 69 -23.12 -0.37 -5.49
C VAL A 69 -23.16 -1.18 -6.79
N PRO A 70 -22.07 -1.77 -7.30
CA PRO A 70 -22.11 -2.54 -8.54
C PRO A 70 -22.99 -3.80 -8.42
N ILE A 71 -23.04 -4.44 -7.25
CA ILE A 71 -23.95 -5.57 -7.01
C ILE A 71 -25.41 -5.12 -7.09
N LEU A 72 -25.76 -4.02 -6.42
CA LEU A 72 -27.11 -3.47 -6.48
C LEU A 72 -27.51 -3.06 -7.91
N VAL A 73 -26.59 -2.43 -8.65
CA VAL A 73 -26.84 -2.03 -10.04
C VAL A 73 -27.07 -3.25 -10.94
N THR A 74 -26.25 -4.30 -10.81
CA THR A 74 -26.43 -5.53 -11.60
C THR A 74 -27.74 -6.24 -11.28
N LEU A 75 -28.13 -6.32 -10.01
CA LEU A 75 -29.43 -6.87 -9.60
C LEU A 75 -30.62 -6.04 -10.12
N LEU A 76 -30.52 -4.71 -10.07
CA LEU A 76 -31.56 -3.84 -10.61
C LEU A 76 -31.69 -4.00 -12.14
N MET A 77 -30.57 -4.00 -12.86
CA MET A 77 -30.58 -4.17 -14.32
C MET A 77 -31.15 -5.53 -14.73
N THR A 78 -30.76 -6.61 -14.05
CA THR A 78 -31.32 -7.95 -14.32
C THR A 78 -32.81 -8.01 -14.03
N ALA A 79 -33.28 -7.45 -12.91
CA ALA A 79 -34.71 -7.37 -12.60
C ALA A 79 -35.49 -6.56 -13.65
N LEU A 80 -34.94 -5.42 -14.09
CA LEU A 80 -35.54 -4.58 -15.14
C LEU A 80 -35.63 -5.32 -16.48
N VAL A 81 -34.58 -6.05 -16.86
CA VAL A 81 -34.56 -6.85 -18.10
C VAL A 81 -35.61 -7.96 -18.03
N VAL A 82 -35.69 -8.71 -16.92
CA VAL A 82 -36.70 -9.77 -16.73
C VAL A 82 -38.10 -9.20 -16.79
N TRP A 83 -38.34 -8.06 -16.14
CA TRP A 83 -39.64 -7.40 -16.16
C TRP A 83 -40.03 -6.93 -17.57
N ARG A 84 -39.08 -6.32 -18.31
CA ARG A 84 -39.29 -5.91 -19.70
C ARG A 84 -39.52 -7.10 -20.64
N SER A 85 -38.78 -8.19 -20.47
CA SER A 85 -38.96 -9.42 -21.27
C SER A 85 -40.36 -10.00 -21.07
N LYS A 86 -40.78 -10.19 -19.81
CA LYS A 86 -42.12 -10.69 -19.49
C LYS A 86 -43.23 -9.79 -20.04
N ARG A 87 -43.05 -8.48 -20.00
CA ARG A 87 -44.02 -7.52 -20.56
C ARG A 87 -44.03 -7.54 -22.09
N SER A 88 -42.89 -7.80 -22.73
CA SER A 88 -42.81 -7.93 -24.19
C SER A 88 -43.41 -9.25 -24.69
N GLU A 89 -43.23 -10.34 -23.96
CA GLU A 89 -43.83 -11.65 -24.27
C GLU A 89 -45.34 -11.69 -23.98
N GLY A 90 -45.83 -11.00 -22.94
CA GLY A 90 -47.26 -10.89 -22.65
C GLY A 90 -48.03 -9.90 -23.53
N MET A 91 -47.38 -9.30 -24.53
CA MET A 91 -47.94 -8.31 -25.45
C MET A 91 -47.83 -8.76 -26.92
N VAL A 92 -47.64 -10.08 -27.15
CA VAL A 92 -47.80 -10.79 -28.43
C VAL A 92 -48.93 -11.79 -28.34
#